data_AF-A0A9D8H4E3-F1
#
_entry.id   AF-A0A9D8H4E3-F1
#
_cell.length_a   1.000
_cell.length_b   1.000
_cell.length_c   1.000
_cell.angle_alpha   90.00
_cell.angle_beta   90.00
_cell.angle_gamma   90.00
#
_symmetry.space_group_name_H-M   'P 1'
#
loop_
_entity.id
_entity.type
_entity.pdbx_description
1 polymer ?
#
loop_
_entity_poly.entity_id
_entity_poly.type
_entity_poly.pdbx_seq_one_letter_code
_entity_poly.pdbx_strand_id
1 'polypeptide(L)'
;MATPHGAWTVEPGSPITLQTHEFPTSLEVSAPVTGGQLHVATASVRLRIEMSLERLKASNFLMQGAARALVKRFDGDLLVFDAEGTASSHPWTVAGNAKAGQVDVPMSVEATPKPSDDPRQLLLGGSVTMNDISIPIPGLSGITSVTFSLDGTVGLRSA
;
A
#
# COMPACT_ATOMS: atom_id res chain seq x y z
N MET A 1 -2.92 3.21 26.58
CA MET A 1 -2.06 2.20 25.92
C MET A 1 -0.75 2.90 25.59
N ALA A 2 0.41 2.29 25.90
CA ALA A 2 1.69 2.89 25.58
C ALA A 2 1.93 2.81 24.07
N THR A 3 2.35 3.91 23.45
CA THR A 3 2.83 3.92 22.07
C THR A 3 4.23 3.30 22.07
N PRO A 4 4.51 2.30 21.21
CA PRO A 4 5.83 1.69 21.13
C PRO A 4 6.82 2.71 20.58
N HIS A 5 8.07 2.67 21.04
CA HIS A 5 9.14 3.52 20.51
C HIS A 5 10.29 2.64 20.03
N GLY A 6 10.76 2.88 18.80
CA GLY A 6 11.79 2.06 18.21
C GLY A 6 11.81 2.09 16.69
N ALA A 7 12.62 1.20 16.12
CA ALA A 7 12.73 0.97 14.69
C ALA A 7 12.54 -0.52 14.39
N TRP A 8 11.78 -0.81 13.35
CA TRP A 8 11.52 -2.15 12.86
C TRP A 8 11.74 -2.21 11.36
N THR A 9 12.25 -3.33 10.89
CA THR A 9 12.26 -3.71 9.48
C THR A 9 10.94 -4.42 9.17
N VAL A 10 10.33 -4.07 8.04
CA VAL A 10 9.14 -4.78 7.54
C VAL A 10 9.60 -6.07 6.86
N GLU A 11 9.04 -7.20 7.28
CA GLU A 11 9.41 -8.51 6.73
C GLU A 11 8.81 -8.73 5.33
N PRO A 12 9.59 -9.29 4.39
CA PRO A 12 9.12 -9.57 3.04
C PRO A 12 8.12 -10.74 3.01
N GLY A 13 7.30 -10.78 1.97
CA GLY A 13 6.47 -11.94 1.60
C GLY A 13 4.98 -11.76 1.86
N SER A 14 4.60 -10.93 2.85
CA SER A 14 3.18 -10.61 3.09
C SER A 14 2.57 -9.86 1.90
N PRO A 15 1.41 -10.29 1.37
CA PRO A 15 0.71 -9.52 0.35
C PRO A 15 0.01 -8.30 0.99
N ILE A 16 -0.02 -7.20 0.24
CA ILE A 16 -0.97 -6.11 0.45
C ILE A 16 -1.96 -6.16 -0.71
N THR A 17 -3.24 -6.08 -0.39
CA THR A 17 -4.36 -6.18 -1.32
C THR A 17 -5.04 -4.83 -1.46
N LEU A 18 -5.35 -4.48 -2.71
CA LEU A 18 -6.16 -3.34 -3.12
C LEU A 18 -7.43 -3.88 -3.78
N GLN A 19 -8.58 -3.43 -3.32
CA GLN A 19 -9.87 -3.83 -3.89
C GLN A 19 -10.69 -2.60 -4.25
N THR A 20 -11.21 -2.53 -5.47
CA THR A 20 -12.05 -1.40 -5.89
C THR A 20 -13.35 -1.35 -5.12
N HIS A 21 -13.76 -0.15 -4.72
CA HIS A 21 -15.11 0.15 -4.26
C HIS A 21 -15.95 0.73 -5.40
N GLU A 22 -17.25 0.40 -5.41
CA GLU A 22 -18.26 1.03 -6.28
C GLU A 22 -17.92 1.04 -7.78
N PHE A 23 -17.22 0.00 -8.26
CA PHE A 23 -16.89 -0.19 -9.66
C PHE A 23 -17.75 -1.33 -10.26
N PRO A 24 -18.23 -1.24 -11.52
CA PRO A 24 -19.11 -2.25 -12.11
C PRO A 24 -18.53 -3.67 -12.13
N THR A 25 -17.22 -3.80 -11.97
CA THR A 25 -16.49 -5.06 -11.88
C THR A 25 -15.54 -5.00 -10.71
N SER A 26 -15.72 -5.86 -9.70
CA SER A 26 -14.79 -5.93 -8.57
C SER A 26 -13.39 -6.28 -9.05
N LEU A 27 -12.48 -5.31 -8.99
CA LEU A 27 -11.06 -5.49 -9.25
C LEU A 27 -10.36 -5.67 -7.90
N GLU A 28 -9.71 -6.81 -7.74
CA GLU A 28 -8.84 -7.10 -6.62
C GLU A 28 -7.43 -7.30 -7.16
N VAL A 29 -6.47 -6.64 -6.54
CA VAL A 29 -5.06 -6.67 -6.92
C VAL A 29 -4.23 -6.84 -5.67
N SER A 30 -3.29 -7.78 -5.66
CA SER A 30 -2.35 -7.97 -4.57
C SER A 30 -0.92 -7.95 -5.07
N ALA A 31 -0.01 -7.40 -4.26
CA ALA A 31 1.42 -7.47 -4.51
C ALA A 31 2.16 -7.79 -3.20
N PRO A 32 3.21 -8.64 -3.26
CA PRO A 32 3.98 -8.99 -2.08
C PRO A 32 4.87 -7.82 -1.66
N VAL A 33 4.94 -7.60 -0.35
CA VAL A 33 5.95 -6.73 0.27
C VAL A 33 7.33 -7.33 0.07
N THR A 34 8.29 -6.50 -0.32
CA THR A 34 9.70 -6.87 -0.48
C THR A 34 10.58 -6.34 0.64
N GLY A 35 10.08 -5.36 1.40
CA GLY A 35 10.79 -4.77 2.53
C GLY A 35 10.13 -3.47 2.99
N GLY A 36 10.84 -2.75 3.84
CA GLY A 36 10.37 -1.49 4.39
C GLY A 36 10.91 -1.24 5.78
N GLN A 37 10.53 -0.10 6.34
CA GLN A 37 10.92 0.34 7.67
C GLN A 37 9.75 1.01 8.37
N LEU A 38 9.61 0.73 9.66
CA LEU A 38 8.75 1.44 10.57
C LEU A 38 9.63 2.11 11.63
N HIS A 39 9.50 3.41 11.79
CA HIS A 39 10.14 4.16 12.86
C HIS A 39 9.09 4.89 13.68
N VAL A 40 9.09 4.67 15.00
CA VAL A 40 8.14 5.32 15.90
C VAL A 40 8.92 6.08 16.97
N ALA A 41 8.81 7.40 16.92
CA ALA A 41 9.34 8.31 17.91
C ALA A 41 8.23 8.78 18.87
N THR A 42 8.56 9.68 19.79
CA THR A 42 7.61 10.15 20.82
C THR A 42 6.34 10.78 20.24
N ALA A 43 6.45 11.51 19.14
CA ALA A 43 5.33 12.24 18.53
C ALA A 43 5.07 11.87 17.07
N SER A 44 5.99 11.17 16.41
CA SER A 44 5.93 10.87 14.99
C SER A 44 6.07 9.39 14.69
N VAL A 45 5.41 8.98 13.60
CA VAL A 45 5.51 7.66 12.99
C VAL A 45 5.97 7.89 11.57
N ARG A 46 6.98 7.15 11.14
CA ARG A 46 7.40 7.08 9.75
C ARG A 46 7.29 5.65 9.27
N LEU A 47 6.60 5.47 8.16
CA LEU A 47 6.36 4.17 7.54
C LEU A 47 6.87 4.22 6.10
N ARG A 48 7.74 3.28 5.79
CA ARG A 48 8.18 2.98 4.44
C ARG A 48 7.83 1.53 4.11
N ILE A 49 7.13 1.31 3.01
CA ILE A 49 6.77 -0.03 2.52
C ILE A 49 7.21 -0.14 1.07
N GLU A 50 7.84 -1.27 0.74
CA GLU A 50 8.28 -1.59 -0.60
C GLU A 50 7.52 -2.84 -1.07
N MET A 51 6.93 -2.77 -2.27
CA MET A 51 6.10 -3.82 -2.85
C MET A 51 6.54 -4.12 -4.27
N SER A 52 6.60 -5.40 -4.60
CA SER A 52 7.00 -5.85 -5.94
C SER A 52 5.79 -5.88 -6.88
N LEU A 53 5.64 -4.85 -7.72
CA LEU A 53 4.63 -4.83 -8.77
C LEU A 53 4.95 -5.83 -9.89
N GLU A 54 6.21 -6.23 -10.05
CA GLU A 54 6.61 -7.36 -10.90
C GLU A 54 6.05 -8.73 -10.43
N ARG A 55 5.53 -8.84 -9.20
CA ARG A 55 4.86 -10.05 -8.69
C ARG A 55 3.39 -9.82 -8.39
N LEU A 56 2.83 -8.74 -8.92
CA LEU A 56 1.42 -8.39 -8.81
C LEU A 56 0.52 -9.49 -9.37
N LYS A 57 -0.59 -9.73 -8.67
CA LYS A 57 -1.67 -10.64 -9.03
C LYS A 57 -2.99 -9.87 -9.04
N ALA A 58 -3.76 -9.98 -10.11
CA ALA A 58 -5.11 -9.46 -10.21
C ALA A 58 -6.14 -10.60 -10.18
N SER A 59 -7.39 -10.26 -9.84
CA SER A 59 -8.50 -11.21 -9.72
C SER A 59 -8.82 -12.01 -10.98
N ASN A 60 -8.47 -11.49 -12.17
CA ASN A 60 -8.66 -12.20 -13.43
C ASN A 60 -7.54 -11.94 -14.44
N PHE A 61 -7.43 -12.81 -15.44
CA PHE A 61 -6.36 -12.80 -16.45
C PHE A 61 -6.34 -11.52 -17.31
N LEU A 62 -7.50 -10.98 -17.67
CA LEU A 62 -7.59 -9.76 -18.48
C LEU A 62 -7.02 -8.57 -17.71
N MET A 63 -7.40 -8.43 -16.44
CA MET A 63 -6.89 -7.39 -15.55
C MET A 63 -5.43 -7.59 -15.21
N GLN A 64 -4.99 -8.85 -15.09
CA GLN A 64 -3.58 -9.18 -14.93
C GLN A 64 -2.78 -8.64 -16.12
N GLY A 65 -3.23 -8.88 -17.36
CA GLY A 65 -2.58 -8.34 -18.55
C GLY A 65 -2.54 -6.81 -18.58
N ALA A 66 -3.65 -6.15 -18.26
CA ALA A 66 -3.75 -4.68 -18.22
C ALA A 66 -2.84 -4.07 -17.15
N ALA A 67 -2.87 -4.59 -15.92
CA ALA A 67 -2.02 -4.15 -14.83
C ALA A 67 -0.54 -4.31 -15.17
N ARG A 68 -0.16 -5.43 -15.79
CA ARG A 68 1.22 -5.70 -16.24
C ARG A 68 1.67 -4.72 -17.32
N ALA A 69 0.81 -4.43 -18.29
CA ALA A 69 1.10 -3.44 -19.32
C ALA A 69 1.31 -2.04 -18.73
N LEU A 70 0.50 -1.64 -17.74
CA LEU A 70 0.69 -0.36 -17.03
C LEU A 70 2.01 -0.31 -16.26
N VAL A 71 2.32 -1.34 -15.47
CA VAL A 71 3.59 -1.44 -14.72
C VAL A 71 4.79 -1.30 -15.66
N LYS A 72 4.80 -2.01 -16.79
CA LYS A 72 5.89 -1.91 -17.77
C LYS A 72 5.93 -0.59 -18.51
N ARG A 73 4.78 0.00 -18.83
CA ARG A 73 4.70 1.31 -19.51
C ARG A 73 5.36 2.41 -18.69
N PHE A 74 5.21 2.37 -17.36
CA PHE A 74 5.72 3.40 -16.47
C PHE A 74 7.01 3.02 -15.74
N ASP A 75 7.65 1.90 -16.13
CA ASP A 75 8.86 1.37 -15.48
C ASP A 75 8.71 1.18 -13.96
N GLY A 76 7.54 0.71 -13.54
CA GLY A 76 7.11 0.68 -12.14
C GLY A 76 7.26 -0.68 -11.47
N ASP A 77 8.31 -1.46 -11.74
CA ASP A 77 8.43 -2.84 -11.21
C ASP A 77 8.45 -2.91 -9.67
N LEU A 78 8.86 -1.83 -9.01
CA LEU A 78 8.83 -1.63 -7.56
C LEU A 78 7.93 -0.44 -7.20
N LEU A 79 7.01 -0.65 -6.27
CA LEU A 79 6.26 0.42 -5.60
C LEU A 79 6.87 0.71 -4.23
N VAL A 80 7.09 1.99 -3.95
CA VAL A 80 7.58 2.48 -2.66
C VAL A 80 6.56 3.46 -2.10
N PHE A 81 6.01 3.14 -0.94
CA PHE A 81 5.23 4.07 -0.13
C PHE A 81 6.12 4.62 0.99
N ASP A 82 6.26 5.94 1.08
CA ASP A 82 7.00 6.63 2.15
C ASP A 82 6.07 7.69 2.75
N ALA A 83 5.79 7.57 4.04
CA ALA A 83 4.78 8.37 4.72
C ALA A 83 5.12 8.67 6.17
N GLU A 84 4.57 9.77 6.66
CA GLU A 84 4.72 10.23 8.03
C GLU A 84 3.35 10.51 8.66
N GLY A 85 3.27 10.38 9.98
CA GLY A 85 2.06 10.58 10.76
C GLY A 85 2.36 10.84 12.23
N THR A 86 1.31 11.01 13.02
CA THR A 86 1.43 11.28 14.46
C THR A 86 1.33 10.01 15.30
N ALA A 87 2.21 9.88 16.29
CA ALA A 87 2.26 8.72 17.20
C ALA A 87 1.27 8.82 18.39
N SER A 88 0.18 9.58 18.23
CA SER A 88 -0.73 9.97 19.32
C SER A 88 -1.66 8.85 19.80
N SER A 89 -2.15 8.03 18.87
CA SER A 89 -3.08 6.94 19.14
C SER A 89 -3.12 5.95 17.98
N HIS A 90 -3.42 4.69 18.25
CA HIS A 90 -3.64 3.68 17.22
C HIS A 90 -5.11 3.67 16.76
N PRO A 91 -5.42 3.40 15.48
CA PRO A 91 -4.47 3.29 14.36
C PRO A 91 -3.70 4.59 14.12
N TRP A 92 -2.43 4.50 13.73
CA TRP A 92 -1.71 5.67 13.23
C TRP A 92 -2.17 5.97 11.82
N THR A 93 -2.58 7.20 11.55
CA THR A 93 -2.79 7.67 10.18
C THR A 93 -1.46 8.22 9.67
N VAL A 94 -0.89 7.57 8.65
CA VAL A 94 0.33 8.04 7.96
C VAL A 94 -0.03 8.45 6.54
N ALA A 95 0.40 9.65 6.15
CA ALA A 95 0.15 10.19 4.82
C ALA A 95 1.47 10.46 4.10
N GLY A 96 1.50 10.19 2.81
CA GLY A 96 2.68 10.31 1.99
C GLY A 96 2.39 9.97 0.54
N ASN A 97 3.41 9.53 -0.17
CA ASN A 97 3.31 9.24 -1.60
C ASN A 97 3.68 7.78 -1.88
N ALA A 98 2.89 7.11 -2.71
CA ALA A 98 3.27 5.87 -3.37
C ALA A 98 3.88 6.18 -4.73
N LYS A 99 5.11 5.74 -4.93
CA LYS A 99 5.87 5.93 -6.16
C LYS A 99 6.15 4.60 -6.83
N ALA A 100 5.90 4.52 -8.13
CA ALA A 100 6.25 3.37 -8.95
C ALA A 100 6.70 3.86 -10.32
N GLY A 101 8.01 3.79 -10.58
CA GLY A 101 8.61 4.32 -11.81
C GLY A 101 8.28 5.80 -12.00
N GLN A 102 7.54 6.13 -13.08
CA GLN A 102 7.11 7.51 -13.38
C GLN A 102 5.81 7.94 -12.66
N VAL A 103 5.15 7.04 -11.94
CA VAL A 103 3.89 7.32 -11.23
C VAL A 103 4.18 7.75 -9.79
N ASP A 104 3.52 8.81 -9.34
CA ASP A 104 3.61 9.36 -7.98
C ASP A 104 2.19 9.74 -7.52
N VAL A 105 1.67 9.03 -6.51
CA VAL A 105 0.27 9.16 -6.06
C VAL A 105 0.22 9.45 -4.56
N PRO A 106 -0.41 10.55 -4.12
CA PRO A 106 -0.62 10.81 -2.70
C PRO A 106 -1.61 9.79 -2.12
N MET A 107 -1.29 9.26 -0.94
CA MET A 107 -2.12 8.29 -0.24
C MET A 107 -2.01 8.40 1.27
N SER A 108 -3.05 7.95 1.97
CA SER A 108 -3.12 7.87 3.43
C SER A 108 -3.42 6.42 3.83
N VAL A 109 -2.72 5.93 4.84
CA VAL A 109 -2.83 4.56 5.35
C VAL A 109 -3.02 4.59 6.85
N GLU A 110 -3.92 3.74 7.34
CA GLU A 110 -4.06 3.41 8.74
C GLU A 110 -3.14 2.25 9.08
N ALA A 111 -2.27 2.43 10.07
CA ALA A 111 -1.30 1.45 10.53
C ALA A 111 -1.55 1.11 12.00
N THR A 112 -1.90 -0.14 12.30
CA THR A 112 -2.15 -0.62 13.67
C THR A 112 -1.09 -1.65 14.08
N PRO A 113 -0.23 -1.35 15.07
CA PRO A 113 0.75 -2.32 15.56
C PRO A 113 0.09 -3.44 16.37
N LYS A 114 0.64 -4.66 16.22
CA LYS A 114 0.21 -5.87 16.92
C LYS A 114 1.41 -6.69 17.44
N PRO A 115 1.49 -6.99 18.75
CA PRO A 115 0.78 -6.28 19.84
C PRO A 115 1.17 -4.79 19.87
N SER A 116 0.42 -3.97 20.59
CA SER A 116 0.60 -2.50 20.52
C SER A 116 1.88 -2.00 21.20
N ASP A 117 2.41 -2.72 22.18
CA ASP A 117 3.57 -2.36 23.00
C ASP A 117 4.90 -2.93 22.49
N ASP A 118 4.91 -4.15 21.95
CA ASP A 118 6.05 -4.81 21.30
C ASP A 118 5.66 -5.29 19.90
N PRO A 119 5.59 -4.39 18.89
CA PRO A 119 5.03 -4.72 17.58
C PRO A 119 5.84 -5.81 16.86
N ARG A 120 5.14 -6.89 16.50
CA ARG A 120 5.65 -7.99 15.65
C ARG A 120 4.93 -8.05 14.31
N GLN A 121 3.79 -7.38 14.21
CA GLN A 121 3.00 -7.25 13.01
C GLN A 121 2.46 -5.82 12.92
N LEU A 122 2.19 -5.40 11.69
CA LEU A 122 1.51 -4.15 11.39
C LEU A 122 0.31 -4.45 10.50
N LEU A 123 -0.88 -4.18 11.00
CA LEU A 123 -2.11 -4.20 10.21
C LEU A 123 -2.18 -2.89 9.44
N LEU A 124 -2.34 -2.99 8.13
CA LEU A 124 -2.43 -1.88 7.20
C LEU A 124 -3.84 -1.85 6.64
N GLY A 125 -4.49 -0.71 6.75
CA GLY A 125 -5.81 -0.46 6.21
C GLY A 125 -5.89 0.91 5.56
N GLY A 126 -6.97 1.17 4.83
CA GLY A 126 -7.28 2.52 4.38
C GLY A 126 -7.96 2.52 3.02
N SER A 127 -8.05 3.70 2.42
CA SER A 127 -8.55 3.87 1.07
C SER A 127 -7.64 4.79 0.28
N VAL A 128 -7.47 4.47 -1.00
CA VAL A 128 -6.73 5.29 -1.96
C VAL A 128 -7.65 5.59 -3.14
N THR A 129 -7.84 6.87 -3.42
CA THR A 129 -8.53 7.31 -4.63
C THR A 129 -7.49 7.73 -5.64
N MET A 130 -7.47 7.02 -6.77
CA MET A 130 -6.63 7.36 -7.89
C MET A 130 -7.45 8.12 -8.92
N ASN A 131 -7.03 9.34 -9.23
CA ASN A 131 -7.66 10.18 -10.24
C ASN A 131 -6.90 10.08 -11.57
N ASP A 132 -7.61 10.30 -12.67
CA ASP A 132 -7.07 10.39 -14.03
C ASP A 132 -6.31 9.14 -14.54
N ILE A 133 -6.64 7.96 -14.04
CA ILE A 133 -6.08 6.72 -14.58
C ILE A 133 -6.81 6.32 -15.86
N SER A 134 -6.15 6.50 -17.00
CA SER A 134 -6.53 5.80 -18.23
C SER A 134 -6.07 4.34 -18.14
N ILE A 135 -6.92 3.46 -17.60
CA ILE A 135 -6.70 2.01 -17.69
C ILE A 135 -7.15 1.59 -19.09
N PRO A 136 -6.27 1.07 -19.96
CA PRO A 136 -6.64 0.66 -21.31
C PRO A 136 -7.40 -0.68 -21.24
N ILE A 137 -8.63 -0.66 -20.75
CA ILE A 137 -9.53 -1.81 -20.79
C ILE A 137 -10.46 -1.64 -22.00
N PRO A 138 -10.44 -2.56 -22.98
CA PRO A 138 -11.38 -2.53 -24.09
C PRO A 138 -12.83 -2.48 -23.60
N GLY A 139 -13.59 -1.47 -24.04
CA GLY A 139 -15.01 -1.30 -23.68
C GLY A 139 -15.29 -0.44 -22.45
N LEU A 140 -14.28 0.06 -21.74
CA LEU A 140 -14.43 1.02 -20.63
C LEU A 140 -13.81 2.37 -21.01
N SER A 141 -14.64 3.32 -21.44
CA SER A 141 -14.23 4.73 -21.62
C SER A 141 -14.81 5.62 -20.52
N GLY A 142 -14.04 6.56 -20.00
CA GLY A 142 -14.56 7.64 -19.14
C GLY A 142 -14.44 7.42 -17.63
N ILE A 143 -13.60 6.49 -17.17
CA ILE A 143 -13.28 6.37 -15.73
C ILE A 143 -12.32 7.49 -15.36
N THR A 144 -12.79 8.46 -14.59
CA THR A 144 -12.00 9.62 -14.14
C THR A 144 -11.38 9.41 -12.76
N SER A 145 -11.94 8.51 -11.96
CA SER A 145 -11.41 8.17 -10.64
C SER A 145 -11.80 6.75 -10.23
N VAL A 146 -10.90 6.05 -9.56
CA VAL A 146 -11.17 4.75 -8.95
C VAL A 146 -10.71 4.78 -7.49
N THR A 147 -11.60 4.39 -6.58
CA THR A 147 -11.28 4.25 -5.15
C THR A 147 -11.03 2.78 -4.84
N PHE A 148 -9.92 2.51 -4.17
CA PHE A 148 -9.54 1.18 -3.69
C PHE A 148 -9.50 1.18 -2.17
N SER A 149 -10.04 0.14 -1.55
CA SER A 149 -9.72 -0.21 -0.16
C SER A 149 -8.38 -0.95 -0.12
N LEU A 150 -7.51 -0.57 0.81
CA LEU A 150 -6.25 -1.23 1.10
C LEU A 150 -6.42 -2.10 2.33
N ASP A 151 -5.93 -3.34 2.26
CA ASP A 151 -5.83 -4.26 3.39
C ASP A 151 -4.54 -5.06 3.32
N GLY A 152 -3.85 -5.22 4.45
CA GLY A 152 -2.66 -6.06 4.53
C GLY A 152 -2.19 -6.27 5.96
N THR A 153 -1.47 -7.36 6.18
CA THR A 153 -0.78 -7.62 7.46
C THR A 153 0.68 -7.94 7.16
N VAL A 154 1.59 -7.10 7.63
CA VAL A 154 3.04 -7.29 7.44
C VAL A 154 3.72 -7.70 8.73
N GLY A 155 4.73 -8.57 8.63
CA GLY A 155 5.60 -8.89 9.76
C GLY A 155 6.54 -7.73 10.08
N LEU A 156 6.90 -7.59 11.34
CA LEU A 156 7.89 -6.63 11.83
C LEU A 156 8.99 -7.37 12.57
N ARG A 157 10.23 -6.92 12.34
CA ARG A 157 11.41 -7.38 13.06
C ARG A 157 12.15 -6.18 13.62
N SER A 158 12.50 -6.20 14.91
CA SER A 158 13.33 -5.15 15.50
C SER A 158 14.60 -4.94 14.68
N ALA A 159 14.89 -3.69 14.33
CA ALA A 159 16.09 -3.30 13.60
C ALA A 159 17.34 -3.31 14.50
#